data_AF-A0A1F7IMP1-F1
#
_entry.id   AF-A0A1F7IMP1-F1
#
_cell.length_a   1.000
_cell.length_b   1.000
_cell.length_c   1.000
_cell.angle_alpha   90.00
_cell.angle_beta   90.00
_cell.angle_gamma   90.00
#
_symmetry.space_group_name_H-M   'P 1'
#
loop_
_entity.id
_entity.type
_entity.pdbx_description
1 polymer ?
#
loop_
_entity_poly.entity_id
_entity_poly.type
_entity_poly.pdbx_seq_one_letter_code
_entity_poly.pdbx_strand_id
1 'polypeptide(L)'
;MNKRNIALAVFSLLLSGFLVSVAPSVSANWFGFGNSNLASDLAKKLGVGEDKVREVFDSIQSERQKERRILLEERLTQMVKDGKITESQKQAILKKHDELQVKRISNRQEMKSWAKQNGLENIMPFAGFGRGMHGGWMMR
;
A
#
# COMPACT_ATOMS: atom_id res chain seq x y z
N MET A 1 -17.06 12.02 27.60
CA MET A 1 -16.11 13.15 27.44
C MET A 1 -14.70 12.58 27.67
N ASN A 2 -13.89 12.23 26.66
CA ASN A 2 -13.13 13.00 25.67
C ASN A 2 -11.91 13.78 26.19
N LYS A 3 -10.77 13.55 25.49
CA LYS A 3 -9.54 14.38 25.27
C LYS A 3 -8.31 13.96 26.10
N ARG A 4 -7.33 13.30 25.47
CA ARG A 4 -6.25 13.85 24.60
C ARG A 4 -5.24 14.65 25.42
N ASN A 5 -4.00 14.14 25.52
CA ASN A 5 -2.77 14.91 25.76
C ASN A 5 -1.54 14.00 25.55
N ILE A 6 -1.11 13.81 24.30
CA ILE A 6 0.32 13.59 24.02
C ILE A 6 0.67 14.42 22.78
N ALA A 7 1.67 15.27 22.97
CA ALA A 7 2.12 16.33 22.09
C ALA A 7 2.59 15.82 20.72
N LEU A 8 2.12 16.46 19.65
CA LEU A 8 2.79 16.48 18.36
C LEU A 8 3.33 17.88 18.15
N ALA A 9 4.65 17.98 18.11
CA ALA A 9 5.39 19.19 17.83
C ALA A 9 5.01 19.73 16.44
N VAL A 10 4.42 20.91 16.44
CA VAL A 10 4.09 21.70 15.25
C VAL A 10 5.39 22.34 14.75
N PHE A 11 5.93 21.86 13.62
CA PHE A 11 6.91 22.64 12.85
C PHE A 11 6.13 23.70 12.05
N SER A 12 5.77 24.79 12.71
CA SER A 12 5.27 26.00 12.07
C SER A 12 6.46 26.79 11.52
N LEU A 13 6.64 26.75 10.21
CA LEU A 13 7.34 27.83 9.50
C LEU A 13 6.37 28.40 8.48
N LEU A 14 5.80 29.54 8.90
CA LEU A 14 5.00 30.45 8.12
C LEU A 14 5.85 30.97 6.94
N LEU A 15 5.36 30.79 5.72
CA LEU A 15 5.56 31.74 4.64
C LEU A 15 4.17 32.08 4.09
N SER A 16 3.65 33.16 4.66
CA SER A 16 2.41 33.81 4.31
C SER A 16 2.58 34.63 3.03
N GLY A 17 1.57 34.58 2.16
CA GLY A 17 1.29 35.62 1.17
C GLY A 17 1.35 35.19 -0.29
N PHE A 18 0.19 34.81 -0.87
CA PHE A 18 -0.50 35.59 -1.92
C PHE A 18 -1.76 34.81 -2.36
N LEU A 19 -2.94 35.42 -2.20
CA LEU A 19 -4.19 34.93 -2.76
C LEU A 19 -4.33 35.44 -4.21
N VAL A 20 -4.33 34.53 -5.18
CA VAL A 20 -4.98 34.75 -6.48
C VAL A 20 -5.91 33.58 -6.75
N SER A 21 -7.21 33.88 -6.67
CA SER A 21 -8.28 33.05 -7.19
C SER A 21 -8.25 33.07 -8.72
N VAL A 22 -7.45 32.19 -9.30
CA VAL A 22 -7.68 31.61 -10.63
C VAL A 22 -7.85 30.14 -10.34
N ALA A 23 -9.03 29.56 -10.55
CA ALA A 23 -9.23 28.14 -10.37
C ALA A 23 -8.21 27.41 -11.25
N PRO A 24 -7.13 26.82 -10.71
CA PRO A 24 -6.44 25.84 -11.51
C PRO A 24 -7.47 24.73 -11.61
N SER A 25 -7.79 24.30 -12.83
CA SER A 25 -8.08 22.88 -13.00
C SER A 25 -6.98 22.16 -12.21
N VAL A 26 -7.31 21.64 -11.02
CA VAL A 26 -6.46 20.67 -10.34
C VAL A 26 -6.53 19.50 -11.28
N SER A 27 -5.62 19.47 -12.25
CA SER A 27 -5.27 18.22 -12.87
C SER A 27 -4.89 17.35 -11.69
N ALA A 28 -5.68 16.32 -11.41
CA ALA A 28 -5.23 15.19 -10.63
C ALA A 28 -4.17 14.42 -11.43
N ASN A 29 -3.18 15.14 -11.97
CA ASN A 29 -1.90 14.63 -12.39
C ASN A 29 -0.91 14.91 -11.25
N TRP A 30 -1.35 14.62 -10.02
CA TRP A 30 -0.56 14.69 -8.81
C TRP A 30 0.39 13.49 -8.82
N PHE A 31 1.54 13.67 -9.46
CA PHE A 31 2.62 12.70 -9.63
C PHE A 31 2.25 11.48 -10.48
N GLY A 32 2.95 11.33 -11.60
CA GLY A 32 3.08 10.04 -12.26
C GLY A 32 3.67 9.03 -11.28
N PHE A 33 2.83 8.28 -10.58
CA PHE A 33 3.19 7.10 -9.78
C PHE A 33 3.58 5.90 -10.67
N GLY A 34 4.18 6.18 -11.83
CA GLY A 34 4.90 5.22 -12.66
C GLY A 34 6.41 5.26 -12.42
N ASN A 35 6.92 6.10 -11.51
CA ASN A 35 8.36 6.18 -11.26
C ASN A 35 8.76 5.09 -10.27
N SER A 36 9.40 4.04 -10.78
CA SER A 36 9.96 2.89 -10.05
C SER A 36 11.02 3.24 -9.00
N ASN A 37 11.34 4.54 -8.83
CA ASN A 37 12.51 5.02 -8.07
C ASN A 37 12.19 6.00 -6.93
N LEU A 38 10.99 5.93 -6.32
CA LEU A 38 10.62 6.79 -5.18
C LEU A 38 11.68 6.80 -4.05
N ALA A 39 12.24 5.64 -3.71
CA ALA A 39 13.28 5.54 -2.68
C ALA A 39 14.57 6.28 -3.08
N SER A 40 14.99 6.13 -4.34
CA SER A 40 16.17 6.81 -4.89
C SER A 40 15.95 8.33 -4.98
N ASP A 41 14.77 8.77 -5.42
CA ASP A 41 14.42 10.19 -5.53
C ASP A 41 14.38 10.87 -4.14
N LEU A 42 13.82 10.19 -3.15
CA LEU A 42 13.79 10.67 -1.76
C LEU A 42 15.19 10.68 -1.13
N ALA A 43 15.98 9.62 -1.34
CA ALA A 43 17.37 9.56 -0.88
C ALA A 43 18.19 10.75 -1.39
N LYS A 44 18.11 11.04 -2.70
CA LYS A 44 18.78 12.18 -3.32
C LYS A 44 18.31 13.52 -2.78
N LYS A 45 16.99 13.74 -2.63
CA LYS A 45 16.44 15.00 -2.13
C LYS A 45 16.74 15.27 -0.66
N LEU A 46 16.80 14.21 0.15
CA LEU A 46 17.00 14.29 1.60
C LEU A 46 18.48 14.12 2.00
N GLY A 47 19.36 13.79 1.05
CA GLY A 47 20.78 13.55 1.32
C GLY A 47 21.03 12.34 2.23
N VAL A 48 20.15 11.34 2.19
CA VAL A 48 20.25 10.12 3.01
C VAL A 48 20.53 8.89 2.14
N GLY A 49 21.07 7.83 2.74
CA GLY A 49 21.32 6.57 2.03
C GLY A 49 20.03 5.90 1.57
N GLU A 50 20.02 5.40 0.32
CA GLU A 50 18.86 4.74 -0.27
C GLU A 50 18.40 3.52 0.53
N ASP A 51 19.32 2.78 1.13
CA ASP A 51 19.02 1.61 1.96
C ASP A 51 18.23 1.99 3.22
N LYS A 52 18.52 3.14 3.83
CA LYS A 52 17.74 3.65 4.97
C LYS A 52 16.32 4.02 4.56
N VAL A 53 16.16 4.60 3.38
CA VAL A 53 14.83 4.94 2.84
C VAL A 53 14.04 3.67 2.54
N ARG A 54 14.68 2.63 1.97
CA ARG A 54 14.06 1.32 1.76
C ARG A 54 13.63 0.67 3.07
N GLU A 55 14.49 0.65 4.07
CA GLU A 55 14.20 0.09 5.39
C GLU A 55 12.98 0.76 6.04
N VAL A 56 12.90 2.08 5.98
CA VAL A 56 11.73 2.83 6.48
C VAL A 56 10.46 2.47 5.69
N PHE A 57 10.53 2.35 4.37
CA PHE A 57 9.37 1.93 3.57
C PHE A 57 8.92 0.50 3.91
N ASP A 58 9.85 -0.43 4.09
CA ASP A 58 9.55 -1.81 4.45
C ASP A 58 8.91 -1.89 5.85
N SER A 59 9.41 -1.09 6.80
CA SER A 59 8.82 -0.92 8.14
C SER A 59 7.38 -0.41 8.04
N ILE A 60 7.15 0.73 7.36
CA ILE A 60 5.82 1.32 7.19
C ILE A 60 4.88 0.33 6.49
N GLN A 61 5.37 -0.39 5.48
CA GLN A 61 4.57 -1.39 4.78
C GLN A 61 4.17 -2.53 5.73
N SER A 62 5.09 -3.03 6.55
CA SER A 62 4.84 -4.08 7.54
C SER A 62 3.79 -3.64 8.57
N GLU A 63 3.93 -2.44 9.12
CA GLU A 63 2.97 -1.86 10.07
C GLU A 63 1.58 -1.73 9.45
N ARG A 64 1.47 -1.18 8.23
CA ARG A 64 0.20 -1.08 7.50
C ARG A 64 -0.45 -2.45 7.25
N GLN A 65 0.33 -3.51 7.04
CA GLN A 65 -0.24 -4.86 6.90
C GLN A 65 -0.86 -5.34 8.22
N LYS A 66 -0.19 -5.08 9.35
CA LYS A 66 -0.71 -5.40 10.69
C LYS A 66 -1.98 -4.62 10.99
N GLU A 67 -1.99 -3.32 10.74
CA GLU A 67 -3.18 -2.47 10.92
C GLU A 67 -4.37 -2.99 10.09
N ARG A 68 -4.14 -3.33 8.82
CA ARG A 68 -5.20 -3.91 7.97
C ARG A 68 -5.73 -5.23 8.52
N ARG A 69 -4.88 -6.06 9.10
CA ARG A 69 -5.28 -7.33 9.73
C ARG A 69 -6.16 -7.07 10.96
N ILE A 70 -5.77 -6.13 11.82
CA ILE A 70 -6.55 -5.75 13.01
C ILE A 70 -7.93 -5.22 12.59
N LEU A 71 -7.98 -4.28 11.63
CA LEU A 71 -9.24 -3.73 11.13
C LEU A 71 -10.17 -4.81 10.53
N LEU A 72 -9.59 -5.83 9.88
CA LEU A 72 -10.36 -6.97 9.38
C LEU A 72 -10.96 -7.77 10.54
N GLU A 73 -10.16 -8.11 11.55
CA GLU A 73 -10.61 -8.86 12.73
C GLU A 73 -11.71 -8.14 13.52
N GLU A 74 -11.56 -6.82 13.69
CA GLU A 74 -12.57 -5.97 14.34
C GLU A 74 -13.89 -5.98 13.57
N ARG A 75 -13.83 -5.81 12.24
CA ARG A 75 -15.03 -5.85 11.37
C ARG A 75 -15.71 -7.20 11.43
N LEU A 76 -14.96 -8.30 11.36
CA LEU A 76 -15.52 -9.65 11.47
C LEU A 76 -16.17 -9.86 12.84
N THR A 77 -15.53 -9.40 13.91
CA THR A 77 -16.08 -9.50 15.27
C THR A 77 -17.37 -8.70 15.39
N GLN A 78 -17.45 -7.51 14.80
CA GLN A 78 -18.69 -6.75 14.76
C GLN A 78 -19.78 -7.48 13.97
N MET A 79 -19.45 -8.12 12.84
CA MET A 79 -20.43 -8.90 12.06
C MET A 79 -20.93 -10.15 12.80
N VAL A 80 -20.10 -10.75 13.66
CA VAL A 80 -20.53 -11.83 14.57
C VAL A 80 -21.51 -11.28 15.61
N LYS A 81 -21.19 -10.14 16.23
CA LYS A 81 -22.10 -9.46 17.18
C LYS A 81 -23.42 -9.07 16.54
N ASP A 82 -23.39 -8.59 15.31
CA ASP A 82 -24.56 -8.25 14.51
C ASP A 82 -25.34 -9.49 14.03
N GLY A 83 -24.85 -10.70 14.30
CA GLY A 83 -25.48 -11.97 13.88
C GLY A 83 -25.43 -12.23 12.37
N LYS A 84 -24.68 -11.43 11.59
CA LYS A 84 -24.57 -11.58 10.13
C LYS A 84 -23.72 -12.78 9.73
N ILE A 85 -22.77 -13.15 10.58
CA ILE A 85 -21.92 -14.32 10.42
C ILE A 85 -21.77 -15.05 11.75
N THR A 86 -21.39 -16.33 11.71
CA THR A 86 -21.05 -17.11 12.89
C THR A 86 -19.57 -16.96 13.26
N GLU A 87 -19.20 -17.33 14.50
CA GLU A 87 -17.78 -17.36 14.89
C GLU A 87 -16.98 -18.35 14.02
N SER A 88 -17.58 -19.48 13.63
CA SER A 88 -16.93 -20.45 12.72
C SER A 88 -16.64 -19.85 11.35
N GLN A 89 -17.55 -19.03 10.80
CA GLN A 89 -17.35 -18.32 9.54
C GLN A 89 -16.26 -17.27 9.66
N LYS A 90 -16.20 -16.51 10.77
CA LYS A 90 -15.12 -15.56 11.04
C LYS A 90 -13.75 -16.26 11.02
N GLN A 91 -13.61 -17.39 11.72
CA GLN A 91 -12.35 -18.15 11.76
C GLN A 91 -11.97 -18.68 10.36
N ALA A 92 -12.94 -19.16 9.59
CA ALA A 92 -12.70 -19.60 8.21
C ALA A 92 -12.23 -18.45 7.31
N ILE A 93 -12.80 -17.25 7.44
CA ILE A 93 -12.40 -16.07 6.68
C ILE A 93 -10.96 -15.66 7.05
N LEU A 94 -10.63 -15.61 8.35
CA LEU A 94 -9.28 -15.26 8.80
C LEU A 94 -8.24 -16.24 8.27
N LYS A 95 -8.51 -17.55 8.39
CA LYS A 95 -7.65 -18.58 7.82
C LYS A 95 -7.47 -18.40 6.31
N LYS A 96 -8.56 -18.15 5.57
CA LYS A 96 -8.49 -18.00 4.12
C LYS A 96 -7.74 -16.73 3.70
N HIS A 97 -7.90 -15.67 4.47
CA HIS A 97 -7.17 -14.43 4.27
C HIS A 97 -5.66 -14.65 4.45
N ASP A 98 -5.25 -15.34 5.51
CA ASP A 98 -3.83 -15.64 5.78
C ASP A 98 -3.24 -16.55 4.68
N GLU A 99 -3.98 -17.58 4.23
CA GLU A 99 -3.59 -18.41 3.06
C GLU A 99 -3.37 -17.58 1.79
N LEU A 100 -4.30 -16.65 1.49
CA LEU A 100 -4.20 -15.79 0.31
C LEU A 100 -3.04 -14.80 0.42
N GLN A 101 -2.73 -14.30 1.61
CA GLN A 101 -1.56 -13.46 1.83
C GLN A 101 -0.26 -14.21 1.53
N VAL A 102 -0.11 -15.42 2.07
CA VAL A 102 1.05 -16.29 1.80
C VAL A 102 1.16 -16.56 0.30
N LYS A 103 0.05 -16.91 -0.36
CA LYS A 103 0.05 -17.15 -1.81
C LYS A 103 0.49 -15.91 -2.59
N ARG A 104 0.01 -14.72 -2.24
CA ARG A 104 0.41 -13.47 -2.90
C ARG A 104 1.90 -13.18 -2.74
N ILE A 105 2.46 -13.43 -1.55
CA ILE A 105 3.90 -13.23 -1.29
C ILE A 105 4.72 -14.25 -2.09
N SER A 106 4.33 -15.51 -2.08
CA SER A 106 4.98 -16.58 -2.83
C SER A 106 4.96 -16.29 -4.33
N ASN A 107 3.78 -16.03 -4.92
CA ASN A 107 3.64 -15.64 -6.33
C ASN A 107 4.49 -14.40 -6.64
N ARG A 108 4.60 -13.45 -5.71
CA ARG A 108 5.44 -12.28 -5.91
C ARG A 108 6.93 -12.65 -6.00
N GLN A 109 7.39 -13.55 -5.14
CA GLN A 109 8.76 -14.04 -5.15
C GLN A 109 9.06 -14.86 -6.41
N GLU A 110 8.15 -15.76 -6.78
CA GLU A 110 8.25 -16.57 -8.01
C GLU A 110 8.38 -15.68 -9.25
N MET A 111 7.47 -14.69 -9.39
CA MET A 111 7.51 -13.76 -10.51
C MET A 111 8.76 -12.87 -10.50
N LYS A 112 9.27 -12.47 -9.33
CA LYS A 112 10.56 -11.76 -9.24
C LYS A 112 11.70 -12.63 -9.76
N SER A 113 11.74 -13.90 -9.36
CA SER A 113 12.75 -14.86 -9.81
C SER A 113 12.64 -15.12 -11.32
N TRP A 114 11.44 -15.29 -11.84
CA TRP A 114 11.20 -15.44 -13.29
C TRP A 114 11.64 -14.19 -14.06
N ALA A 115 11.27 -12.99 -13.60
CA ALA A 115 11.67 -11.75 -14.25
C ALA A 115 13.20 -11.59 -14.29
N LYS A 116 13.88 -11.93 -13.19
CA LYS A 116 15.35 -11.95 -13.10
C LYS A 116 15.98 -12.90 -14.12
N GLN A 117 15.48 -14.12 -14.21
CA GLN A 117 16.01 -15.12 -15.16
C GLN A 117 15.82 -14.71 -16.63
N ASN A 118 14.76 -13.94 -16.92
CA ASN A 118 14.43 -13.52 -18.28
C ASN A 118 14.92 -12.09 -18.62
N GLY A 119 15.69 -11.45 -17.75
CA GLY A 119 16.19 -10.08 -17.98
C GLY A 119 15.10 -9.00 -17.95
N LEU A 120 13.94 -9.29 -17.35
CA LEU A 120 12.78 -8.40 -17.27
C LEU A 120 12.69 -7.64 -15.94
N GLU A 121 13.82 -7.47 -15.23
CA GLU A 121 13.86 -6.88 -13.88
C GLU A 121 13.26 -5.46 -13.81
N ASN A 122 13.37 -4.69 -14.90
CA ASN A 122 12.88 -3.30 -15.00
C ASN A 122 11.43 -3.18 -15.48
N ILE A 123 10.82 -4.26 -15.98
CA ILE A 123 9.40 -4.26 -16.29
C ILE A 123 8.70 -4.63 -15.00
N MET A 124 8.00 -3.69 -14.36
CA MET A 124 7.18 -4.00 -13.19
C MET A 124 6.25 -5.19 -13.53
N PRO A 125 6.51 -6.41 -13.03
CA PRO A 125 5.70 -7.59 -13.38
C PRO A 125 4.27 -7.45 -12.84
N PHE A 126 4.06 -6.47 -11.97
CA PHE A 126 2.84 -6.21 -11.20
C PHE A 126 2.06 -4.97 -11.68
N ALA A 127 2.55 -4.22 -12.67
CA ALA A 127 1.89 -2.98 -13.12
C ALA A 127 0.73 -3.21 -14.13
N GLY A 128 0.51 -4.45 -14.60
CA GLY A 128 -0.46 -4.74 -15.67
C GLY A 128 -1.55 -5.76 -15.36
N PHE A 129 -1.50 -6.50 -14.25
CA PHE A 129 -2.46 -7.58 -13.94
C PHE A 129 -3.48 -7.20 -12.86
N GLY A 130 -3.90 -5.94 -12.80
CA GLY A 130 -4.64 -5.43 -11.65
C GLY A 130 -5.46 -4.17 -11.86
N ARG A 131 -6.00 -3.95 -13.07
CA ARG A 131 -7.14 -3.07 -13.35
C ARG A 131 -7.55 -3.26 -14.82
N GLY A 132 -8.44 -4.22 -15.07
CA GLY A 132 -9.11 -4.39 -16.37
C GLY A 132 -8.33 -5.16 -17.44
N MET A 133 -8.08 -6.46 -17.24
CA MET A 133 -8.17 -7.40 -18.36
C MET A 133 -9.52 -8.11 -18.22
N HIS A 134 -10.48 -7.64 -19.01
CA HIS A 134 -11.65 -8.44 -19.35
C HIS A 134 -11.20 -9.80 -19.87
N GLY A 135 -11.98 -10.83 -19.54
CA GLY A 135 -11.71 -12.22 -19.89
C GLY A 135 -11.44 -12.41 -21.38
N GLY A 136 -10.67 -13.46 -21.68
CA GLY A 136 -10.47 -13.95 -23.03
C GLY A 136 -9.04 -13.80 -23.55
N TRP A 137 -8.10 -14.49 -22.93
CA TRP A 137 -7.05 -15.16 -23.71
C TRP A 137 -7.18 -16.65 -23.41
N MET A 138 -8.12 -17.26 -24.13
CA MET A 138 -8.13 -18.70 -24.37
C MET A 138 -6.77 -19.06 -24.96
N MET A 139 -6.05 -19.94 -24.27
CA MET A 139 -5.04 -20.77 -24.92
C MET A 139 -5.76 -21.53 -26.04
N ARG A 140 -5.38 -21.25 -27.28
CA ARG A 140 -5.62 -22.13 -28.42
C ARG A 140 -4.28 -22.74 -28.78
#